data_AF-A0A4R4XQG1-F1
#
_entry.id   AF-A0A4R4XQG1-F1
#
_cell.length_a   1.000
_cell.length_b   1.000
_cell.length_c   1.000
_cell.angle_alpha   90.00
_cell.angle_beta   90.00
_cell.angle_gamma   90.00
#
_symmetry.space_group_name_H-M   'P 1'
#
loop_
_entity.id
_entity.type
_entity.pdbx_description
1 polymer ?
#
loop_
_entity_poly.entity_id
_entity_poly.type
_entity_poly.pdbx_seq_one_letter_code
_entity_poly.pdbx_strand_id
1 'polypeptide(L)' 'MAGVHDGFAALGQYLATGLRDVTSDLAALDGEGWWAVVVDFEGKVTCARFDRVRRAPLPAPAGPWRGPAPG' A
#
# COMPACT_ATOMS: atom_id res chain seq x y z
N MET A 1 -11.41 -19.78 -9.88
CA MET A 1 -11.43 -19.05 -8.60
C MET A 1 -10.21 -18.13 -8.60
N ALA A 2 -10.38 -16.91 -9.11
CA ALA A 2 -9.29 -15.96 -9.32
C ALA A 2 -8.62 -15.69 -7.96
N GLY A 3 -7.32 -16.01 -7.87
CA GLY A 3 -6.56 -15.87 -6.64
C GLY A 3 -6.69 -14.44 -6.12
N VAL A 4 -7.03 -14.31 -4.84
CA VAL A 4 -6.84 -13.07 -4.09
C VAL A 4 -5.47 -12.51 -4.46
N HIS A 5 -5.42 -11.29 -4.99
CA HIS A 5 -4.15 -10.62 -5.18
C HIS A 5 -3.42 -10.69 -3.85
N ASP A 6 -2.19 -11.19 -3.81
CA ASP A 6 -1.39 -11.03 -2.61
C ASP A 6 -1.34 -9.53 -2.33
N GLY A 7 -1.86 -9.12 -1.18
CA GLY A 7 -1.95 -7.70 -0.87
C GLY A 7 -0.56 -7.09 -0.95
N PHE A 8 -0.45 -5.96 -1.66
CA PHE A 8 0.79 -5.21 -1.79
C PHE A 8 0.54 -3.71 -1.58
N ALA A 9 1.56 -3.01 -1.10
CA ALA A 9 1.55 -1.56 -0.96
C ALA A 9 2.84 -0.97 -1.57
N ALA A 10 2.67 -0.02 -2.49
CA ALA A 10 3.78 0.74 -3.07
C ALA A 10 3.76 2.17 -2.48
N LEU A 11 4.72 2.47 -1.62
CA LEU A 11 4.77 3.71 -0.82
C LEU A 11 6.13 4.38 -1.00
N GLY A 12 6.14 5.46 -1.80
CA GLY A 12 7.36 6.16 -2.19
C GLY A 12 8.33 5.24 -2.92
N GLN A 13 9.40 4.84 -2.22
CA GLN A 13 10.48 3.98 -2.73
C GLN A 13 10.46 2.57 -2.12
N TYR A 14 9.36 2.20 -1.45
CA TYR A 14 9.19 0.90 -0.83
C TYR A 14 8.06 0.12 -1.52
N LEU A 15 8.31 -1.17 -1.72
CA LEU A 15 7.30 -2.15 -2.09
C LEU A 15 7.16 -3.14 -0.93
N ALA A 16 5.96 -3.19 -0.36
CA ALA A 16 5.57 -4.11 0.69
C ALA A 16 4.65 -5.19 0.12
N THR A 17 4.93 -6.45 0.43
CA THR A 17 4.22 -7.64 -0.03
C THR A 17 4.13 -8.66 1.11
N GLY A 18 3.31 -9.69 0.93
CA GLY A 18 3.05 -10.65 2.01
C GLY A 18 2.23 -9.98 3.11
N LEU A 19 1.04 -9.51 2.73
CA LEU A 19 0.06 -8.96 3.65
C LEU A 19 -0.27 -9.99 4.74
N ARG A 20 -0.12 -9.57 6.00
CA ARG A 20 -0.29 -10.41 7.18
C ARG A 20 -1.54 -10.08 7.96
N ASP A 21 -1.83 -8.79 8.08
CA ASP A 21 -2.87 -8.29 8.95
C ASP A 21 -3.42 -6.97 8.39
N VAL A 22 -4.71 -6.72 8.59
CA VAL A 22 -5.39 -5.47 8.24
C VAL A 22 -6.34 -5.12 9.37
N THR A 23 -6.18 -3.93 9.93
CA THR A 23 -6.97 -3.46 11.07
C THR A 23 -7.22 -1.96 10.99
N SER A 24 -8.31 -1.50 11.57
CA SER A 24 -8.57 -0.07 11.79
C SER A 24 -8.18 0.38 13.21
N ASP A 25 -7.71 -0.55 14.05
CA ASP A 25 -7.25 -0.25 15.41
C ASP A 25 -5.81 0.28 15.37
N LEU A 26 -5.63 1.53 15.78
CA LEU A 26 -4.34 2.20 15.82
C LEU A 26 -3.39 1.61 16.87
N ALA A 27 -3.91 0.94 17.92
CA ALA A 27 -3.08 0.28 18.93
C ALA A 27 -2.22 -0.85 18.32
N ALA A 28 -2.58 -1.37 17.13
CA ALA A 28 -1.76 -2.33 16.42
C ALA A 28 -0.38 -1.77 15.99
N LEU A 29 -0.25 -0.44 15.86
CA LEU A 29 1.01 0.22 15.51
C LEU A 29 2.03 0.21 16.65
N ASP A 30 1.61 -0.06 17.89
CA ASP A 30 2.52 -0.26 19.02
C ASP A 30 3.30 -1.59 18.92
N GLY A 31 2.86 -2.49 18.02
CA GLY A 31 3.54 -3.74 17.72
C GLY A 31 4.73 -3.57 16.75
N GLU A 32 5.59 -4.58 16.71
CA GLU A 32 6.71 -4.63 15.77
C GLU A 32 6.29 -4.93 14.33
N GLY A 33 7.12 -4.51 13.38
CA GLY A 33 6.98 -4.82 11.96
C GLY A 33 6.79 -3.58 11.10
N TRP A 34 6.40 -3.80 9.85
CA TRP A 34 6.20 -2.72 8.88
C TRP A 34 4.74 -2.59 8.50
N TRP A 35 4.24 -1.37 8.55
CA TRP A 35 2.83 -1.05 8.36
C TRP A 35 2.64 -0.01 7.25
N ALA A 36 1.69 -0.26 6.36
CA ALA A 36 1.08 0.77 5.53
C ALA A 36 -0.14 1.32 6.27
N VAL A 37 -0.17 2.63 6.51
CA VAL A 37 -1.31 3.30 7.14
C VAL A 37 -1.93 4.24 6.12
N VAL A 38 -3.21 4.02 5.83
CA VAL A 38 -4.01 4.87 4.93
C VAL A 38 -5.11 5.51 5.76
N VAL A 39 -5.24 6.83 5.61
CA VAL A 39 -6.32 7.60 6.21
C VAL A 39 -7.13 8.18 5.06
N ASP A 40 -8.44 7.94 5.03
CA ASP A 40 -9.33 8.57 4.06
C ASP A 40 -9.63 10.04 4.42
N PHE A 41 -10.31 10.75 3.54
CA PHE A 41 -10.64 12.17 3.78
C PHE A 41 -11.63 12.34 4.93
N GLU A 42 -12.43 11.32 5.21
CA GLU A 42 -13.39 11.23 6.31
C GLU A 42 -12.73 10.84 7.65
N GLY A 43 -11.43 10.56 7.66
CA GLY A 43 -10.65 10.23 8.85
C GLY A 43 -10.66 8.75 9.26
N LYS A 44 -11.22 7.84 8.45
CA LYS A 44 -11.12 6.40 8.72
C LYS A 44 -9.70 5.92 8.42
N VAL A 45 -9.18 5.12 9.34
CA VAL A 45 -7.83 4.57 9.24
C VAL A 45 -7.88 3.10 8.87
N THR A 46 -6.99 2.70 7.96
CA THR A 46 -6.67 1.31 7.66
C THR A 46 -5.16 1.11 7.82
N CYS A 47 -4.78 0.24 8.74
CA CYS A 47 -3.42 -0.22 9.00
C CYS A 47 -3.25 -1.63 8.41
N ALA A 48 -2.27 -1.80 7.51
CA ALA A 48 -1.96 -3.08 6.88
C ALA A 48 -0.51 -3.49 7.19
N ARG A 49 -0.31 -4.67 7.77
CA ARG A 49 1.02 -5.22 8.13
C ARG A 49 1.58 -6.09 7.02
N PHE A 50 2.87 -5.93 6.71
CA PHE A 50 3.55 -6.70 5.69
C PHE A 50 4.81 -7.38 6.23
N ASP A 51 5.06 -8.61 5.77
CA ASP A 51 6.28 -9.35 6.12
C ASP A 51 7.49 -8.94 5.27
N ARG A 52 7.27 -8.59 4.00
CA ARG A 52 8.35 -8.41 3.02
C ARG A 52 8.32 -6.99 2.49
N VAL A 53 9.29 -6.19 2.93
CA VAL A 53 9.44 -4.81 2.49
C VAL A 53 10.81 -4.65 1.86
N ARG A 54 10.83 -4.18 0.61
CA ARG A 54 12.06 -3.91 -0.13
C ARG A 54 12.04 -2.52 -0.70
N ARG A 55 13.24 -1.95 -0.89
CA ARG A 55 13.37 -0.77 -1.74
C ARG A 55 13.03 -1.14 -3.19
N ALA A 56 12.15 -0.36 -3.79
CA ALA A 56 11.73 -0.45 -5.17
C ALA A 56 11.65 0.98 -5.71
N PRO A 57 12.74 1.51 -6.29
CA PRO A 57 12.72 2.82 -6.93
C PRO A 57 11.61 2.89 -7.98
N LEU A 58 10.94 4.02 -8.05
CA LEU A 58 9.93 4.24 -9.08
C LEU A 58 10.59 4.17 -10.46
N PRO A 59 9.93 3.52 -11.45
CA PRO A 59 10.42 3.56 -12.82
C PRO A 59 10.45 4.99 -13.33
N ALA A 60 11.41 5.29 -14.21
CA ALA A 60 11.42 6.55 -14.93
C ALA A 60 10.09 6.71 -15.71
N PRO A 61 9.46 7.90 -15.71
CA PRO A 61 8.26 8.14 -16.49
C PRO A 61 8.48 7.76 -17.95
N ALA A 62 7.62 6.87 -18.49
CA ALA A 62 7.72 6.44 -19.89
C ALA A 62 7.31 7.54 -20.90
N GLY A 63 6.69 8.60 -20.41
CA GLY A 63 6.22 9.74 -21.19
C GLY A 63 5.19 10.55 -20.38
N PRO A 64 4.63 11.62 -20.96
CA PRO A 64 3.56 12.38 -20.33
C PRO A 64 2.35 11.50 -20.02
N TRP A 65 1.70 11.74 -18.88
CA TRP A 65 0.44 11.07 -18.56
C TRP A 65 -0.63 11.44 -19.60
N ARG A 66 -1.29 10.42 -20.16
CA ARG A 66 -2.46 10.61 -21.03
C ARG A 66 -3.70 10.43 -20.18
N GLY A 67 -4.43 11.52 -19.96
CA GLY A 67 -5.73 11.49 -19.30
C GLY A 67 -6.77 10.71 -20.11
N PRO A 68 -7.94 10.44 -19.51
CA PRO A 68 -9.07 9.87 -20.23
C PRO A 68 -9.46 10.76 -21.44
N ALA A 69 -9.98 10.15 -22.50
CA ALA A 69 -10.43 10.88 -23.68
C ALA A 69 -11.52 11.92 -23.30
N PRO A 70 -11.52 13.11 -23.92
CA PRO A 70 -12.66 14.01 -23.80
C PRO A 70 -13.92 13.32 -24.34
N GLY A 71 -15.03 13.47 -23.62
CA GLY A 71 -16.36 13.01 -24.04
C GLY A 71 -17.03 13.93 -25.04
#